data_AF-A0A7S1D5M3-F1
#
_entry.id   AF-A0A7S1D5M3-F1
#
_cell.length_a   1.000
_cell.length_b   1.000
_cell.length_c   1.000
_cell.angle_alpha   90.00
_cell.angle_beta   90.00
_cell.angle_gamma   90.00
#
_symmetry.space_group_name_H-M   'P 1'
#
loop_
_entity.id
_entity.type
_entity.pdbx_description
1 polymer ?
#
loop_
_entity_poly.entity_id
_entity_poly.type
_entity_poly.pdbx_seq_one_letter_code
_entity_poly.pdbx_strand_id
1 'polypeptide(L)'
;IEADASVILNVWMYVVHQLYEVTRACQRDDGSGASVAEMNAALDIAAALWIGTGQIEGDNDSGNLLYNLAEVAGERFDQDRGETETNTLFVDALNALKLGINLETCSNDVNGYIEFRTIVRTMIGHMTIPLIQILIHYLTLIPTTEISNYIELYALSVAPRVEACNPTAYGEMLTLFVRSNFDASKLPQAIGLLQSVYTCLEVKCSDIG
;
A
#
# COMPACT_ATOMS: atom_id res chain seq x y z
N ILE A 1 13.71 10.86 -5.99
CA ILE A 1 13.73 9.56 -6.71
C ILE A 1 14.45 8.44 -5.98
N GLU A 2 15.73 8.54 -5.58
CA GLU A 2 16.41 7.43 -4.87
C GLU A 2 15.81 7.16 -3.48
N ALA A 3 15.51 8.22 -2.75
CA ALA A 3 14.81 8.15 -1.47
C ALA A 3 13.40 7.55 -1.63
N ASP A 4 12.62 8.06 -2.59
CA ASP A 4 11.28 7.56 -2.93
C ASP A 4 11.33 6.08 -3.29
N ALA A 5 12.28 5.66 -4.14
CA ALA A 5 12.46 4.27 -4.52
C ALA A 5 12.75 3.39 -3.31
N SER A 6 13.54 3.88 -2.36
CA SER A 6 13.80 3.16 -1.11
C SER A 6 12.52 2.98 -0.29
N VAL A 7 11.67 4.01 -0.22
CA VAL A 7 10.39 3.94 0.49
C VAL A 7 9.41 2.99 -0.22
N ILE A 8 9.16 3.16 -1.52
CA ILE A 8 8.09 2.43 -2.21
C ILE A 8 8.50 1.02 -2.64
N LEU A 9 9.78 0.75 -2.87
CA LEU A 9 10.25 -0.58 -3.24
C LEU A 9 10.72 -1.35 -2.01
N ASN A 10 11.42 -0.75 -1.05
CA ASN A 10 11.94 -1.52 0.09
C ASN A 10 11.05 -1.42 1.33
N VAL A 11 10.72 -0.21 1.79
CA VAL A 11 9.94 -0.02 3.02
C VAL A 11 8.53 -0.58 2.86
N TRP A 12 7.85 -0.26 1.74
CA TRP A 12 6.52 -0.81 1.44
C TRP A 12 6.52 -2.34 1.47
N MET A 13 7.45 -2.98 0.76
CA MET A 13 7.55 -4.46 0.74
C MET A 13 7.84 -5.03 2.13
N TYR A 14 8.65 -4.35 2.93
CA TYR A 14 8.98 -4.81 4.27
C TYR A 14 7.80 -4.66 5.24
N VAL A 15 7.00 -3.59 5.13
CA VAL A 15 5.72 -3.48 5.87
C VAL A 15 4.80 -4.63 5.51
N VAL A 16 4.62 -4.93 4.22
CA VAL A 16 3.80 -6.07 3.78
C VAL A 16 4.32 -7.39 4.36
N HIS A 17 5.64 -7.60 4.35
CA HIS A 17 6.25 -8.78 4.96
C HIS A 17 5.91 -8.90 6.46
N GLN A 18 6.01 -7.81 7.23
CA GLN A 18 5.66 -7.80 8.65
C GLN A 18 4.18 -8.07 8.88
N LEU A 19 3.28 -7.47 8.09
CA LEU A 19 1.84 -7.78 8.17
C LEU A 19 1.57 -9.27 7.92
N TYR A 20 2.30 -9.92 7.00
CA TYR A 20 2.21 -11.37 6.82
C TYR A 20 2.81 -12.16 7.98
N GLU A 21 3.86 -11.68 8.65
CA GLU A 21 4.35 -12.30 9.90
C GLU A 21 3.26 -12.30 10.99
N VAL A 22 2.48 -11.23 11.13
CA VAL A 22 1.32 -11.21 12.06
C VAL A 22 0.36 -12.36 11.74
N THR A 23 -0.02 -12.53 10.47
CA THR A 23 -0.94 -13.62 10.07
C THR A 23 -0.33 -15.01 10.30
N ARG A 24 0.96 -15.19 10.04
CA ARG A 24 1.66 -16.47 10.24
C ARG A 24 1.78 -16.84 11.71
N ALA A 25 2.06 -15.86 12.56
CA ALA A 25 2.06 -16.07 14.01
C ALA A 25 0.65 -16.42 14.50
N CYS A 26 -0.39 -15.71 14.05
CA CYS A 26 -1.79 -16.04 14.34
C CYS A 26 -2.16 -17.47 13.92
N GLN A 27 -1.74 -17.92 12.74
CA GLN A 27 -2.03 -19.27 12.24
C GLN A 27 -1.44 -20.39 13.12
N ARG A 28 -0.29 -20.11 13.74
CA ARG A 28 0.44 -21.07 14.57
C ARG A 28 0.12 -20.92 16.06
N ASP A 29 -0.73 -19.97 16.42
CA ASP A 29 -1.07 -19.72 17.81
C ASP A 29 -1.80 -20.92 18.42
N ASP A 30 -1.22 -21.46 19.49
CA ASP A 30 -1.71 -22.60 20.24
C ASP A 30 -2.23 -22.20 21.63
N GLY A 31 -2.33 -20.90 21.89
CA GLY A 31 -2.73 -20.35 23.19
C GLY A 31 -1.61 -20.34 24.24
N SER A 32 -0.37 -20.67 23.88
CA SER A 32 0.79 -20.59 24.79
C SER A 32 1.30 -19.16 25.04
N GLY A 33 0.80 -18.18 24.28
CA GLY A 33 1.18 -16.76 24.37
C GLY A 33 2.47 -16.40 23.62
N ALA A 34 3.25 -17.36 23.12
CA ALA A 34 4.46 -17.08 22.33
C ALA A 34 4.12 -16.35 21.01
N SER A 35 3.07 -16.80 20.31
CA SER A 35 2.59 -16.17 19.08
C SER A 35 2.06 -14.75 19.29
N VAL A 36 1.54 -14.43 20.49
CA VAL A 36 1.09 -13.07 20.83
C VAL A 36 2.25 -12.08 20.83
N ALA A 37 3.41 -12.47 21.37
CA ALA A 37 4.59 -11.62 21.34
C ALA A 37 5.13 -11.42 19.91
N GLU A 38 5.14 -12.49 19.09
CA GLU A 38 5.52 -12.40 17.67
C GLU A 38 4.58 -11.47 16.87
N MET A 39 3.26 -11.61 17.07
CA MET A 39 2.26 -10.76 16.42
C MET A 39 2.44 -9.28 16.80
N ASN A 40 2.59 -8.97 18.09
CA ASN A 40 2.80 -7.59 18.54
C ASN A 40 4.09 -7.00 17.96
N ALA A 41 5.20 -7.75 17.99
CA ALA A 41 6.47 -7.27 17.46
C ALA A 41 6.38 -6.97 15.95
N ALA A 42 5.78 -7.86 15.17
CA ALA A 42 5.61 -7.64 13.73
C ALA A 42 4.67 -6.45 13.44
N LEU A 43 3.58 -6.32 14.20
CA LEU A 43 2.63 -5.21 14.06
C LEU A 43 3.28 -3.85 14.40
N ASP A 44 4.07 -3.80 15.48
CA ASP A 44 4.79 -2.59 15.89
C ASP A 44 5.84 -2.18 14.85
N ILE A 45 6.56 -3.14 14.25
CA ILE A 45 7.51 -2.85 13.16
C ILE A 45 6.75 -2.29 11.94
N ALA A 46 5.62 -2.91 11.56
CA ALA A 46 4.80 -2.44 10.45
C ALA A 46 4.31 -0.99 10.69
N ALA A 47 3.81 -0.68 11.89
CA ALA A 47 3.38 0.66 12.27
C ALA A 47 4.53 1.68 12.24
N ALA A 48 5.69 1.32 12.81
CA ALA A 48 6.86 2.21 12.83
C ALA A 48 7.37 2.56 11.43
N LEU A 49 7.35 1.60 10.50
CA LEU A 49 7.76 1.80 9.11
C LEU A 49 6.71 2.53 8.27
N TRP A 50 5.43 2.40 8.61
CA TRP A 50 4.38 3.18 7.96
C TRP A 50 4.48 4.65 8.35
N ILE A 51 4.43 4.94 9.65
CA ILE A 51 4.40 6.30 10.21
C ILE A 51 5.75 7.00 10.01
N GLY A 52 6.84 6.35 10.40
CA GLY A 52 8.17 6.92 10.33
C GLY A 52 8.47 8.00 11.37
N THR A 53 9.69 8.52 11.31
CA THR A 53 10.17 9.54 12.25
C THR A 53 9.85 10.94 11.73
N GLY A 54 9.41 11.81 12.63
CA GLY A 54 9.14 13.23 12.33
C GLY A 54 7.80 13.48 11.63
N GLN A 55 6.95 12.47 11.52
CA GLN A 55 5.60 12.63 10.99
C GLN A 55 4.74 13.49 11.93
N ILE A 56 4.00 14.43 11.34
CA ILE A 56 2.91 15.14 12.00
C ILE A 56 1.60 14.65 11.37
N GLU A 57 0.58 14.38 12.18
CA GLU A 57 -0.72 13.89 11.71
C GLU A 57 -1.35 14.86 10.72
N GLY A 58 -1.73 14.35 9.54
CA GLY A 58 -2.32 15.13 8.46
C GLY A 58 -1.41 16.15 7.78
N ASP A 59 -0.09 16.06 7.99
CA ASP A 59 0.89 16.96 7.38
C ASP A 59 1.63 16.26 6.23
N ASN A 60 1.55 16.86 5.05
CA ASN A 60 2.20 16.40 3.81
C ASN A 60 3.63 16.94 3.63
N ASP A 61 4.09 17.86 4.47
CA ASP A 61 5.45 18.43 4.44
C ASP A 61 6.41 17.77 5.45
N SER A 62 5.86 17.03 6.42
CA SER A 62 6.58 16.41 7.53
C SER A 62 6.54 14.89 7.47
N GLY A 63 7.63 14.25 7.89
CA GLY A 63 7.81 12.80 7.81
C GLY A 63 8.58 12.38 6.56
N ASN A 64 8.94 11.10 6.50
CA ASN A 64 9.85 10.58 5.46
C ASN A 64 9.45 9.19 4.92
N LEU A 65 8.42 8.55 5.50
CA LEU A 65 8.02 7.20 5.15
C LEU A 65 6.63 7.18 4.49
N LEU A 66 5.94 6.05 4.54
CA LEU A 66 4.74 5.78 3.76
C LEU A 66 3.54 6.63 4.18
N TYR A 67 3.47 7.07 5.44
CA TYR A 67 2.43 7.97 5.90
C TYR A 67 2.51 9.31 5.17
N ASN A 68 3.67 9.98 5.16
CA ASN A 68 3.87 11.22 4.41
C ASN A 68 3.62 11.02 2.91
N LEU A 69 4.05 9.89 2.35
CA LEU A 69 3.76 9.54 0.96
C LEU A 69 2.26 9.51 0.67
N ALA A 70 1.47 8.96 1.59
CA ALA A 70 0.01 8.95 1.48
C ALA A 70 -0.59 10.35 1.60
N GLU A 71 -0.10 11.20 2.50
CA GLU A 71 -0.50 12.61 2.60
C GLU A 71 -0.23 13.38 1.29
N VAL A 72 0.97 13.25 0.73
CA VAL A 72 1.35 13.84 -0.56
C VAL A 72 0.48 13.29 -1.70
N ALA A 73 0.15 12.00 -1.67
CA ALA A 73 -0.73 11.41 -2.67
C ALA A 73 -2.16 11.96 -2.57
N GLY A 74 -2.70 12.07 -1.35
CA GLY A 74 -4.04 12.58 -1.13
C GLY A 74 -4.21 14.06 -1.49
N GLU A 75 -3.24 14.91 -1.19
CA GLU A 75 -3.25 16.33 -1.62
C GLU A 75 -3.40 16.44 -3.14
N ARG A 76 -2.69 15.61 -3.90
CA ARG A 76 -2.75 15.63 -5.37
C ARG A 76 -4.11 15.25 -5.94
N PHE A 77 -4.97 14.63 -5.13
CA PHE A 77 -6.33 14.19 -5.49
C PHE A 77 -7.42 14.89 -4.65
N ASP A 78 -7.08 15.99 -3.96
CA ASP A 78 -7.99 16.75 -3.08
C ASP A 78 -8.65 15.90 -1.96
N GLN A 79 -7.89 14.92 -1.44
CA GLN A 79 -8.30 13.98 -0.38
C GLN A 79 -7.62 14.21 0.98
N ASP A 80 -6.84 15.28 1.12
CA ASP A 80 -6.09 15.70 2.32
C ASP A 80 -6.93 16.57 3.28
N ARG A 81 -8.10 16.08 3.70
CA ARG A 81 -8.98 16.83 4.63
C ARG A 81 -8.59 16.61 6.09
N GLY A 82 -7.41 17.08 6.45
CA GLY A 82 -6.78 16.72 7.73
C GLY A 82 -5.82 15.56 7.47
N GLU A 83 -6.22 14.34 7.83
CA GLU A 83 -5.49 13.12 7.46
C GLU A 83 -6.08 12.51 6.19
N THR A 84 -5.23 11.95 5.33
CA THR A 84 -5.70 11.20 4.17
C THR A 84 -6.45 9.94 4.56
N GLU A 85 -7.49 9.61 3.81
CA GLU A 85 -8.32 8.42 4.07
C GLU A 85 -7.48 7.13 4.10
N THR A 86 -6.42 7.04 3.28
CA THR A 86 -5.48 5.90 3.31
C THR A 86 -4.80 5.76 4.68
N ASN A 87 -4.32 6.85 5.26
CA ASN A 87 -3.66 6.81 6.57
C ASN A 87 -4.65 6.46 7.68
N THR A 88 -5.84 7.07 7.68
CA THR A 88 -6.91 6.73 8.62
C THR A 88 -7.26 5.24 8.55
N LEU A 89 -7.51 4.71 7.36
CA LEU A 89 -7.86 3.30 7.16
C LEU A 89 -6.73 2.36 7.57
N PHE A 90 -5.47 2.74 7.34
CA PHE A 90 -4.32 1.94 7.75
C PHE A 90 -4.19 1.89 9.28
N VAL A 91 -4.32 3.04 9.96
CA VAL A 91 -4.28 3.14 11.42
C VAL A 91 -5.45 2.39 12.07
N ASP A 92 -6.65 2.51 11.51
CA ASP A 92 -7.82 1.76 11.98
C ASP A 92 -7.62 0.24 11.87
N ALA A 93 -7.03 -0.21 10.77
CA ALA A 93 -6.72 -1.63 10.58
C ALA A 93 -5.60 -2.12 11.52
N LEU A 94 -4.57 -1.30 11.79
CA LEU A 94 -3.58 -1.60 12.84
C LEU A 94 -4.25 -1.77 14.21
N ASN A 95 -5.16 -0.86 14.56
CA ASN A 95 -5.89 -0.93 15.82
C ASN A 95 -6.82 -2.14 15.89
N ALA A 96 -7.44 -2.53 14.78
CA ALA A 96 -8.25 -3.75 14.69
C ALA A 96 -7.42 -5.01 14.93
N LEU A 97 -6.24 -5.13 14.29
CA LEU A 97 -5.32 -6.23 14.55
C LEU A 97 -4.85 -6.26 16.00
N LYS A 98 -4.47 -5.10 16.55
CA LYS A 98 -4.05 -4.98 17.96
C LYS A 98 -5.15 -5.41 18.92
N LEU A 99 -6.40 -5.01 18.66
CA LEU A 99 -7.55 -5.44 19.44
C LEU A 99 -7.75 -6.95 19.36
N GLY A 100 -7.69 -7.53 18.15
CA GLY A 100 -7.79 -8.98 17.96
C GLY A 100 -6.70 -9.76 18.69
N ILE A 101 -5.47 -9.23 18.73
CA ILE A 101 -4.37 -9.82 19.50
C ILE A 101 -4.70 -9.81 21.00
N ASN A 102 -5.18 -8.67 21.54
CA ASN A 102 -5.52 -8.54 22.96
C ASN A 102 -6.73 -9.40 23.38
N LEU A 103 -7.63 -9.69 22.45
CA LEU A 103 -8.77 -10.58 22.65
C LEU A 103 -8.44 -12.05 22.40
N GLU A 104 -7.18 -12.35 22.08
CA GLU A 104 -6.71 -13.71 21.78
C GLU A 104 -7.55 -14.38 20.68
N THR A 105 -7.97 -13.60 19.68
CA THR A 105 -8.88 -14.07 18.61
C THR A 105 -8.32 -15.30 17.87
N CYS A 106 -6.99 -15.37 17.69
CA CYS A 106 -6.33 -16.46 16.98
C CYS A 106 -6.45 -17.81 17.71
N SER A 107 -6.34 -17.83 19.04
CA SER A 107 -6.46 -19.06 19.84
C SER A 107 -7.91 -19.37 20.23
N ASN A 108 -8.76 -18.35 20.34
CA ASN A 108 -10.15 -18.51 20.79
C ASN A 108 -11.15 -18.78 19.66
N ASP A 109 -10.82 -18.48 18.41
CA ASP A 109 -11.66 -18.75 17.24
C ASP A 109 -10.88 -19.52 16.16
N VAL A 110 -11.45 -20.63 15.71
CA VAL A 110 -10.99 -21.41 14.55
C VAL A 110 -10.84 -20.55 13.29
N ASN A 111 -11.60 -19.47 13.17
CA ASN A 111 -11.55 -18.52 12.07
C ASN A 111 -10.69 -17.28 12.37
N GLY A 112 -10.06 -17.15 13.54
CA GLY A 112 -9.30 -15.95 13.90
C GLY A 112 -8.18 -15.62 12.91
N TYR A 113 -7.48 -16.65 12.40
CA TYR A 113 -6.52 -16.48 11.31
C TYR A 113 -7.15 -15.93 10.01
N ILE A 114 -8.37 -16.36 9.68
CA ILE A 114 -9.08 -15.89 8.48
C ILE A 114 -9.44 -14.41 8.62
N GLU A 115 -9.86 -13.98 9.82
CA GLU A 115 -10.13 -12.58 10.14
C GLU A 115 -8.87 -11.73 9.99
N PHE A 116 -7.76 -12.13 10.63
CA PHE A 116 -6.48 -11.42 10.53
C PHE A 116 -5.98 -11.33 9.08
N ARG A 117 -6.08 -12.43 8.33
CA ARG A 117 -5.71 -12.46 6.91
C ARG A 117 -6.57 -11.51 6.08
N THR A 118 -7.86 -11.41 6.40
CA THR A 118 -8.77 -10.48 5.72
C THR A 118 -8.35 -9.04 5.98
N ILE A 119 -8.12 -8.68 7.24
CA ILE A 119 -7.68 -7.32 7.62
C ILE A 119 -6.35 -6.98 6.92
N VAL A 120 -5.35 -7.87 6.98
CA VAL A 120 -4.05 -7.65 6.34
C VAL A 120 -4.17 -7.50 4.82
N ARG A 121 -5.03 -8.28 4.16
CA ARG A 121 -5.24 -8.13 2.71
C ARG A 121 -5.81 -6.75 2.36
N THR A 122 -6.77 -6.29 3.15
CA THR A 122 -7.38 -4.96 2.99
C THR A 122 -6.39 -3.84 3.28
N MET A 123 -5.54 -3.98 4.31
CA MET A 123 -4.43 -3.05 4.56
C MET A 123 -3.50 -2.93 3.35
N ILE A 124 -3.06 -4.06 2.78
CA ILE A 124 -2.19 -4.06 1.59
C ILE A 124 -2.91 -3.37 0.40
N GLY A 125 -4.23 -3.58 0.27
CA GLY A 125 -5.11 -2.83 -0.63
C GLY A 125 -4.93 -1.32 -0.46
N HIS A 126 -5.18 -0.81 0.75
CA HIS A 126 -5.06 0.61 1.08
C HIS A 126 -3.64 1.15 0.86
N MET A 127 -2.60 0.40 1.23
CA MET A 127 -1.22 0.81 1.00
C MET A 127 -0.86 0.97 -0.49
N THR A 128 -1.64 0.42 -1.42
CA THR A 128 -1.42 0.56 -2.87
C THR A 128 -2.12 1.77 -3.46
N ILE A 129 -3.12 2.33 -2.78
CA ILE A 129 -3.80 3.57 -3.18
C ILE A 129 -2.80 4.69 -3.48
N PRO A 130 -1.88 5.08 -2.55
CA PRO A 130 -0.98 6.20 -2.80
C PRO A 130 0.02 5.91 -3.93
N LEU A 131 0.40 4.65 -4.15
CA LEU A 131 1.25 4.27 -5.27
C LEU A 131 0.54 4.47 -6.62
N ILE A 132 -0.74 4.11 -6.69
CA ILE A 132 -1.58 4.31 -7.89
C ILE A 132 -1.86 5.79 -8.11
N GLN A 133 -2.23 6.53 -7.06
CA GLN A 133 -2.46 7.98 -7.12
C GLN A 133 -1.22 8.70 -7.67
N ILE A 134 -0.05 8.45 -7.09
CA ILE A 134 1.18 9.12 -7.53
C ILE A 134 1.55 8.70 -8.96
N LEU A 135 1.37 7.42 -9.34
CA LEU A 135 1.54 6.98 -10.72
C LEU A 135 0.65 7.80 -11.66
N ILE A 136 -0.66 7.88 -11.37
CA ILE A 136 -1.63 8.62 -12.17
C ILE A 136 -1.24 10.09 -12.27
N HIS A 137 -0.85 10.72 -11.16
CA HIS A 137 -0.37 12.10 -11.16
C HIS A 137 0.74 12.30 -12.20
N TYR A 138 1.81 11.49 -12.15
CA TYR A 138 2.91 11.62 -13.11
C TYR A 138 2.50 11.31 -14.56
N LEU A 139 1.52 10.41 -14.79
CA LEU A 139 0.95 10.16 -16.12
C LEU A 139 0.21 11.38 -16.70
N THR A 140 -0.29 12.30 -15.86
CA THR A 140 -0.97 13.52 -16.33
C THR A 140 -0.01 14.66 -16.69
N LEU A 141 1.26 14.58 -16.29
CA LEU A 141 2.24 15.62 -16.54
C LEU A 141 2.86 15.49 -17.94
N ILE A 142 3.42 16.59 -18.44
CA ILE A 142 4.14 16.61 -19.73
C ILE A 142 5.42 15.77 -19.58
N PRO A 143 5.65 14.73 -20.41
CA PRO A 143 6.80 13.85 -20.23
C PRO A 143 8.15 14.58 -20.36
N THR A 144 8.91 14.56 -19.27
CA THR A 144 10.35 14.87 -19.21
C THR A 144 11.10 13.61 -18.79
N THR A 145 12.43 13.56 -18.93
CA THR A 145 13.22 12.41 -18.44
C THR A 145 12.97 12.12 -16.97
N GLU A 146 12.85 13.16 -16.14
CA GLU A 146 12.56 13.00 -14.72
C GLU A 146 11.18 12.41 -14.47
N ILE A 147 10.14 12.92 -15.15
CA ILE A 147 8.77 12.40 -15.04
C ILE A 147 8.68 10.95 -15.52
N SER A 148 9.36 10.61 -16.62
CA SER A 148 9.42 9.23 -17.11
C SER A 148 10.02 8.28 -16.08
N ASN A 149 11.06 8.70 -15.35
CA ASN A 149 11.65 7.87 -14.29
C ASN A 149 10.66 7.64 -13.14
N TYR A 150 9.84 8.64 -12.78
CA TYR A 150 8.79 8.46 -11.77
C TYR A 150 7.66 7.56 -12.26
N ILE A 151 7.22 7.69 -13.53
CA ILE A 151 6.24 6.77 -14.12
C ILE A 151 6.76 5.33 -14.04
N GLU A 152 7.99 5.09 -14.47
CA GLU A 152 8.62 3.76 -14.41
C GLU A 152 8.70 3.25 -12.97
N LEU A 153 9.20 4.09 -12.05
CA LEU A 153 9.37 3.73 -10.64
C LEU A 153 8.05 3.31 -9.98
N TYR A 154 7.00 4.14 -10.09
CA TYR A 154 5.70 3.83 -9.50
C TYR A 154 4.99 2.69 -10.22
N ALA A 155 5.13 2.57 -11.54
CA ALA A 155 4.65 1.41 -12.27
C ALA A 155 5.28 0.11 -11.75
N LEU A 156 6.61 0.07 -11.59
CA LEU A 156 7.31 -1.09 -11.05
C LEU A 156 6.91 -1.41 -9.60
N SER A 157 6.56 -0.40 -8.79
CA SER A 157 6.09 -0.63 -7.41
C SER A 157 4.75 -1.37 -7.34
N VAL A 158 3.84 -1.12 -8.29
CA VAL A 158 2.51 -1.74 -8.32
C VAL A 158 2.51 -3.05 -9.12
N ALA A 159 3.46 -3.21 -10.05
CA ALA A 159 3.51 -4.31 -11.01
C ALA A 159 3.42 -5.72 -10.40
N PRO A 160 4.08 -6.07 -9.27
CA PRO A 160 3.96 -7.40 -8.67
C PRO A 160 2.52 -7.75 -8.27
N ARG A 161 1.75 -6.76 -7.81
CA ARG A 161 0.34 -6.96 -7.46
C ARG A 161 -0.54 -7.08 -8.71
N VAL A 162 -0.23 -6.31 -9.76
CA VAL A 162 -0.93 -6.42 -11.05
C VAL A 162 -0.72 -7.82 -11.64
N GLU A 163 0.50 -8.36 -11.61
CA GLU A 163 0.80 -9.72 -12.08
C GLU A 163 0.00 -10.78 -11.31
N ALA A 164 -0.08 -10.65 -9.98
CA ALA A 164 -0.88 -11.56 -9.16
C ALA A 164 -2.38 -11.53 -9.50
N CYS A 165 -2.89 -10.40 -9.99
CA CYS A 165 -4.28 -10.21 -10.35
C CYS A 165 -4.61 -10.58 -11.81
N ASN A 166 -3.77 -10.15 -12.74
CA ASN A 166 -3.97 -10.30 -14.18
C ASN A 166 -2.62 -10.23 -14.93
N PRO A 167 -2.03 -11.39 -15.28
CA PRO A 167 -0.75 -11.43 -15.98
C PRO A 167 -0.74 -10.74 -17.35
N THR A 168 -1.89 -10.71 -18.03
CA THR A 168 -2.04 -9.98 -19.30
C THR A 168 -1.93 -8.48 -19.06
N ALA A 169 -2.64 -7.95 -18.07
CA ALA A 169 -2.57 -6.53 -17.70
C ALA A 169 -1.15 -6.13 -17.25
N TYR A 170 -0.44 -7.01 -16.54
CA TYR A 170 0.98 -6.78 -16.20
C TYR A 170 1.87 -6.67 -17.44
N GLY A 171 1.73 -7.56 -18.41
CA GLY A 171 2.50 -7.49 -19.67
C GLY A 171 2.26 -6.19 -20.44
N GLU A 172 1.00 -5.74 -20.49
CA GLU A 172 0.61 -4.46 -21.07
C GLU A 172 1.16 -3.29 -20.26
N MET A 173 1.09 -3.34 -18.93
CA MET A 173 1.61 -2.33 -18.00
C MET A 173 3.10 -2.08 -18.21
N LEU A 174 3.90 -3.15 -18.25
CA LEU A 174 5.35 -3.05 -18.50
C LEU A 174 5.64 -2.46 -19.88
N THR A 175 4.84 -2.82 -20.88
CA THR A 175 5.00 -2.26 -22.23
C THR A 175 4.68 -0.76 -22.22
N LEU A 176 3.63 -0.37 -21.52
CA LEU A 176 3.11 0.99 -21.52
C LEU A 176 3.98 1.97 -20.72
N PHE A 177 4.47 1.55 -19.57
CA PHE A 177 5.13 2.43 -18.60
C PHE A 177 6.66 2.26 -18.50
N VAL A 178 7.20 1.11 -18.92
CA VAL A 178 8.62 0.78 -18.70
C VAL A 178 9.37 0.62 -20.03
N ARG A 179 8.82 -0.16 -20.96
CA ARG A 179 9.51 -0.53 -22.21
C ARG A 179 9.28 0.45 -23.36
N SER A 180 8.27 1.31 -23.25
CA SER A 180 7.97 2.33 -24.26
C SER A 180 8.02 3.72 -23.64
N ASN A 181 8.34 4.71 -24.48
CA ASN A 181 8.20 6.10 -24.06
C ASN A 181 6.71 6.38 -23.89
N PHE A 182 6.31 6.63 -22.64
CA PHE A 182 4.96 7.07 -22.34
C PHE A 182 4.73 8.46 -22.95
N ASP A 183 3.55 8.67 -23.53
CA ASP A 183 3.12 9.96 -24.04
C ASP A 183 1.64 10.18 -23.68
N ALA A 184 1.24 11.45 -23.61
CA ALA A 184 -0.07 11.83 -23.11
C ALA A 184 -1.25 11.24 -23.91
N SER A 185 -1.06 10.84 -25.18
CA SER A 185 -2.13 10.19 -25.96
C SER A 185 -2.52 8.82 -25.41
N LYS A 186 -1.62 8.19 -24.64
CA LYS A 186 -1.82 6.89 -24.02
C LYS A 186 -2.48 6.96 -22.63
N LEU A 187 -2.73 8.16 -22.11
CA LEU A 187 -3.34 8.33 -20.78
C LEU A 187 -4.68 7.57 -20.62
N PRO A 188 -5.63 7.61 -21.57
CA PRO A 188 -6.87 6.83 -21.42
C PRO A 188 -6.64 5.32 -21.34
N GLN A 189 -5.67 4.80 -22.11
CA GLN A 189 -5.28 3.39 -22.06
C GLN A 189 -4.64 3.04 -20.71
N ALA A 190 -3.77 3.90 -20.20
CA ALA A 190 -3.12 3.73 -18.90
C ALA A 190 -4.12 3.66 -17.75
N ILE A 191 -5.06 4.61 -17.70
CA ILE A 191 -6.11 4.63 -16.66
C ILE A 191 -7.01 3.41 -16.78
N GLY A 192 -7.44 3.05 -17.99
CA GLY A 192 -8.27 1.86 -18.22
C GLY A 192 -7.58 0.57 -17.77
N LEU A 193 -6.27 0.45 -18.02
CA LEU A 193 -5.47 -0.68 -17.57
C LEU A 193 -5.40 -0.76 -16.04
N LEU A 194 -5.11 0.35 -15.37
CA LEU A 194 -5.04 0.39 -13.90
C LEU A 194 -6.40 0.04 -13.28
N GLN A 195 -7.48 0.65 -13.78
CA GLN A 195 -8.84 0.41 -13.29
C GLN A 195 -9.29 -1.05 -13.49
N SER A 196 -8.78 -1.74 -14.53
CA SER A 196 -9.15 -3.13 -14.80
C SER A 196 -8.75 -4.11 -13.67
N VAL A 197 -7.80 -3.74 -12.81
CA VAL A 197 -7.33 -4.59 -11.71
C VAL A 197 -7.77 -4.14 -10.32
N TYR A 198 -8.45 -3.00 -10.20
CA TYR A 198 -8.86 -2.40 -8.91
C TYR A 198 -9.63 -3.37 -8.00
N THR A 199 -10.61 -4.10 -8.55
CA THR A 199 -11.40 -5.08 -7.79
C THR A 199 -10.52 -6.16 -7.14
N CYS A 200 -9.50 -6.65 -7.85
CA CYS A 200 -8.58 -7.66 -7.30
C CYS A 200 -7.60 -7.07 -6.29
N LEU A 201 -7.21 -5.80 -6.47
CA LEU A 201 -6.35 -5.07 -5.54
C LEU A 201 -7.06 -4.67 -4.24
N GLU A 202 -8.38 -4.86 -4.14
CA GLU A 202 -9.25 -4.37 -3.07
C GLU A 202 -9.31 -2.85 -2.98
N VAL A 203 -9.33 -2.19 -4.15
CA VAL A 203 -9.40 -0.73 -4.28
C VAL A 203 -10.59 -0.36 -5.17
N LYS A 204 -11.19 0.81 -4.94
CA LYS A 204 -12.26 1.38 -5.78
C LYS A 204 -11.77 2.69 -6.41
N CYS A 205 -12.42 3.12 -7.48
CA CYS A 205 -12.13 4.42 -8.08
C CYS A 205 -12.33 5.58 -7.09
N SER A 206 -13.32 5.49 -6.20
CA SER A 206 -13.55 6.48 -5.14
C SER A 206 -12.38 6.62 -4.18
N ASP A 207 -11.64 5.53 -3.96
CA ASP A 207 -10.52 5.50 -3.03
C ASP A 207 -9.27 6.14 -3.68
N ILE A 208 -9.22 6.18 -5.02
CA ILE A 208 -8.15 6.83 -5.79
C ILE A 208 -8.42 8.33 -5.99
N GLY A 209 -9.68 8.71 -6.25
CA GLY A 209 -10.08 10.09 -6.60
C GLY A 209 -10.56 10.22 -8.03
#